data_AF-A0A2V5SAJ8-F1
#
_entry.id   AF-A0A2V5SAJ8-F1
#
_cell.length_a   1.000
_cell.length_b   1.000
_cell.length_c   1.000
_cell.angle_alpha   90.00
_cell.angle_beta   90.00
_cell.angle_gamma   90.00
#
_symmetry.space_group_name_H-M   'P 1'
#
loop_
_entity.id
_entity.type
_entity.pdbx_description
1 polymer ?
#
loop_
_entity_poly.entity_id
_entity_poly.type
_entity_poly.pdbx_seq_one_letter_code
_entity_poly.pdbx_strand_id
1 'polypeptide(L)'
;MSAAQGSIVVRAPIGNVYRQWQRIEDFPKFIPALKEVQKLDVGHFSIVVSLNGKRHKAVFEIMLQVPERRVAWRALAGRHSEHFVSGVVSFTSQPDQSTCVILKICPGFDGAVSRRMHSYLRNFKRFMEHPGVLEHLN
;
A
#
# COMPACT_ATOMS: atom_id res chain seq x y z
N MET A 1 -6.54 1.08 -20.85
CA MET A 1 -6.36 0.34 -19.59
C MET A 1 -6.85 1.22 -18.45
N SER A 2 -7.77 0.75 -17.61
CA SER A 2 -8.25 1.49 -16.43
C SER A 2 -7.24 1.39 -15.28
N ALA A 3 -7.32 2.31 -14.32
CA ALA A 3 -6.56 2.28 -13.07
C ALA A 3 -7.55 2.26 -11.89
N ALA A 4 -7.23 1.53 -10.83
CA ALA A 4 -7.96 1.66 -9.57
C ALA A 4 -7.32 2.82 -8.79
N GLN A 5 -8.12 3.82 -8.39
CA GLN A 5 -7.68 4.91 -7.51
C GLN A 5 -8.51 4.97 -6.22
N GLY A 6 -7.87 5.30 -5.11
CA GLY A 6 -8.52 5.66 -3.85
C GLY A 6 -7.75 6.73 -3.10
N SER A 7 -8.41 7.44 -2.19
CA SER A 7 -7.79 8.47 -1.36
C SER A 7 -8.37 8.54 0.05
N ILE A 8 -7.57 9.07 0.97
CA ILE A 8 -7.91 9.32 2.38
C ILE A 8 -7.23 10.61 2.84
N VAL A 9 -7.74 11.19 3.92
CA VAL A 9 -7.04 12.22 4.70
C VAL A 9 -6.71 11.62 6.07
N VAL A 10 -5.44 11.63 6.45
CA VAL A 10 -4.93 11.13 7.74
C VAL A 10 -4.58 12.32 8.63
N ARG A 11 -5.11 12.36 9.85
CA ARG A 11 -4.87 13.38 10.87
C ARG A 11 -3.49 13.20 11.52
N ALA A 12 -2.44 13.28 10.71
CA ALA A 12 -1.06 13.22 11.14
C ALA A 12 -0.17 14.00 10.16
N PRO A 13 0.95 14.59 10.65
CA PRO A 13 1.92 15.27 9.80
C PRO A 13 2.49 14.35 8.71
N ILE A 14 2.79 14.93 7.54
CA ILE A 14 3.21 14.19 6.35
C ILE A 14 4.44 13.32 6.58
N GLY A 15 5.43 13.80 7.35
CA GLY A 15 6.60 13.01 7.71
C GLY A 15 6.28 11.73 8.50
N ASN A 16 5.26 11.77 9.37
CA ASN A 16 4.81 10.58 10.11
C ASN A 16 4.12 9.58 9.18
N VAL A 17 3.20 10.07 8.33
CA VAL A 17 2.47 9.25 7.38
C VAL A 17 3.42 8.60 6.36
N TYR A 18 4.36 9.37 5.84
CA TYR A 18 5.37 8.90 4.90
C TYR A 18 6.28 7.84 5.53
N ARG A 19 6.84 8.10 6.72
CA ARG A 19 7.69 7.12 7.41
C ARG A 19 6.95 5.82 7.71
N GLN A 20 5.69 5.89 8.14
CA GLN A 20 4.92 4.67 8.39
C GLN A 20 4.63 3.92 7.08
N TRP A 21 4.35 4.63 5.99
CA TRP A 21 4.17 3.97 4.69
C TRP A 21 5.43 3.24 4.22
N GLN A 22 6.63 3.74 4.54
CA GLN A 22 7.88 3.06 4.21
C GLN A 22 8.13 1.77 5.01
N ARG A 23 7.41 1.56 6.12
CA ARG A 23 7.45 0.31 6.91
C ARG A 23 6.53 -0.72 6.26
N ILE A 24 6.96 -1.22 5.11
CA ILE A 24 6.18 -2.14 4.30
C ILE A 24 5.83 -3.44 5.05
N GLU A 25 6.64 -3.83 6.03
CA GLU A 25 6.42 -4.99 6.90
C GLU A 25 5.17 -4.85 7.78
N ASP A 26 4.69 -3.62 8.02
CA ASP A 26 3.44 -3.36 8.73
C ASP A 26 2.20 -3.48 7.82
N PHE A 27 2.36 -3.58 6.50
CA PHE A 27 1.24 -3.61 5.56
C PHE A 27 0.22 -4.74 5.84
N PRO A 28 0.62 -5.96 6.24
CA PRO A 28 -0.34 -7.01 6.62
C PRO A 28 -1.32 -6.59 7.73
N LYS A 29 -0.96 -5.64 8.60
CA LYS A 29 -1.83 -5.13 9.67
C LYS A 29 -3.06 -4.38 9.15
N PHE A 30 -3.00 -3.84 7.93
CA PHE A 30 -4.11 -3.07 7.32
C PHE A 30 -4.49 -3.53 5.91
N ILE A 31 -3.75 -4.47 5.32
CA ILE A 31 -4.01 -5.13 4.03
C ILE A 31 -4.13 -6.66 4.23
N PRO A 32 -5.30 -7.18 4.66
CA PRO A 32 -5.47 -8.62 4.98
C PRO A 32 -5.15 -9.63 3.86
N ALA A 33 -5.15 -9.18 2.61
CA ALA A 33 -4.75 -10.00 1.47
C ALA A 33 -3.25 -10.29 1.48
N LEU A 34 -2.42 -9.40 2.02
CA LEU A 34 -0.99 -9.62 2.23
C LEU A 34 -0.81 -10.51 3.45
N LYS A 35 -0.14 -11.64 3.25
CA LYS A 35 0.24 -12.58 4.30
C LYS A 35 1.63 -12.32 4.82
N GLU A 36 2.54 -11.98 3.92
CA GLU A 36 3.93 -11.66 4.24
C GLU A 36 4.38 -10.51 3.35
N VAL A 37 5.18 -9.61 3.91
CA VAL A 37 5.89 -8.57 3.18
C VAL A 37 7.31 -8.52 3.73
N GLN A 38 8.29 -8.60 2.83
CA GLN A 38 9.70 -8.63 3.20
C GLN A 38 10.49 -7.71 2.29
N LYS A 39 11.20 -6.76 2.89
CA LYS A 39 12.23 -5.98 2.18
C LYS A 39 13.38 -6.90 1.78
N LEU A 40 13.79 -6.82 0.51
CA LEU A 40 14.91 -7.58 -0.02
C LEU A 40 16.18 -6.73 -0.02
N ASP A 41 16.07 -5.49 -0.49
CA ASP A 41 17.14 -4.49 -0.49
C ASP A 41 16.56 -3.07 -0.48
N VAL A 42 17.35 -2.05 -0.85
CA VAL A 42 16.91 -0.64 -0.87
C VAL A 42 15.78 -0.38 -1.88
N GLY A 43 15.78 -1.07 -3.00
CA GLY A 43 14.84 -0.88 -4.12
C GLY A 43 13.83 -2.01 -4.30
N HIS A 44 13.97 -3.13 -3.60
CA HIS A 44 13.12 -4.30 -3.82
C HIS A 44 12.45 -4.82 -2.56
N PHE A 45 11.24 -5.35 -2.76
CA PHE A 45 10.51 -6.08 -1.73
C PHE A 45 9.76 -7.25 -2.34
N SER A 46 9.50 -8.27 -1.53
CA SER A 46 8.64 -9.39 -1.90
C SER A 46 7.38 -9.40 -1.05
N ILE A 47 6.30 -9.90 -1.63
CA ILE A 47 5.05 -10.12 -0.93
C ILE A 47 4.60 -11.57 -1.13
N VAL A 48 3.84 -12.06 -0.15
CA VAL A 48 2.96 -13.20 -0.34
C VAL A 48 1.53 -12.74 -0.18
N VAL A 49 0.71 -12.89 -1.21
CA VAL A 49 -0.72 -12.55 -1.20
C VAL A 49 -1.55 -13.83 -1.22
N SER A 50 -2.68 -13.84 -0.50
CA SER A 50 -3.66 -14.93 -0.56
C SER A 50 -4.89 -14.47 -1.32
N LEU A 51 -5.12 -15.07 -2.49
CA LEU A 51 -6.27 -14.79 -3.36
C LEU A 51 -7.05 -16.08 -3.59
N ASN A 52 -8.35 -16.09 -3.26
CA ASN A 52 -9.23 -17.25 -3.41
C ASN A 52 -8.65 -18.54 -2.83
N GLY A 53 -8.00 -18.45 -1.66
CA GLY A 53 -7.37 -19.59 -0.97
C GLY A 53 -6.01 -20.02 -1.53
N LYS A 54 -5.53 -19.42 -2.62
CA LYS A 54 -4.21 -19.71 -3.20
C LYS A 54 -3.19 -18.65 -2.81
N ARG A 55 -1.99 -19.08 -2.43
CA ARG A 55 -0.86 -18.19 -2.14
C ARG A 55 -0.12 -17.86 -3.44
N HIS A 56 0.14 -16.57 -3.65
CA HIS A 56 0.95 -16.08 -4.75
C HIS A 56 2.10 -15.24 -4.20
N LYS A 57 3.31 -15.48 -4.71
CA LYS A 57 4.50 -14.69 -4.38
C LYS A 57 4.84 -13.77 -5.54
N ALA A 58 5.17 -12.52 -5.23
CA ALA A 58 5.61 -11.53 -6.20
C ALA A 58 6.76 -10.70 -5.62
N VAL A 59 7.65 -10.24 -6.50
CA VAL A 59 8.73 -9.31 -6.19
C VAL A 59 8.45 -7.99 -6.89
N PHE A 60 8.75 -6.90 -6.23
CA PHE A 60 8.50 -5.55 -6.68
C PHE A 60 9.78 -4.72 -6.64
N GLU A 61 9.87 -3.79 -7.58
CA GLU A 61 10.92 -2.78 -7.69
C GLU A 61 10.31 -1.39 -7.42
N ILE A 62 10.96 -0.60 -6.57
CA ILE A 62 10.67 0.80 -6.31
C ILE A 62 11.31 1.62 -7.43
N MET A 63 10.47 2.19 -8.30
CA MET A 63 10.89 2.96 -9.47
C MET A 63 11.18 4.42 -9.16
N LEU A 64 10.49 4.97 -8.15
CA LEU A 64 10.60 6.37 -7.75
C LEU A 64 10.30 6.48 -6.26
N GLN A 65 11.15 7.22 -5.56
CA GLN A 65 10.92 7.58 -4.17
C GLN A 65 11.31 9.03 -3.95
N VAL A 66 10.30 9.89 -3.78
CA VAL A 66 10.46 11.30 -3.45
C VAL A 66 9.98 11.47 -1.99
N PRO A 67 10.88 11.81 -1.06
CA PRO A 67 10.54 11.98 0.36
C PRO A 67 9.31 12.85 0.55
N GLU A 68 8.38 12.39 1.40
CA GLU A 68 7.15 13.09 1.77
C GLU A 68 6.27 13.51 0.58
N ARG A 69 6.44 12.90 -0.61
CA ARG A 69 5.66 13.27 -1.80
C ARG A 69 5.13 12.07 -2.56
N ARG A 70 5.99 11.10 -2.88
CA ARG A 70 5.60 10.02 -3.80
C ARG A 70 6.47 8.78 -3.67
N VAL A 71 5.84 7.61 -3.77
CA VAL A 71 6.53 6.33 -3.99
C VAL A 71 5.83 5.62 -5.14
N ALA A 72 6.59 5.15 -6.13
CA ALA A 72 6.07 4.35 -7.24
C ALA A 72 6.82 3.03 -7.33
N TRP A 73 6.09 1.96 -7.65
CA TRP A 73 6.64 0.62 -7.74
C TRP A 73 6.03 -0.16 -8.92
N ARG A 74 6.69 -1.23 -9.32
CA ARG A 74 6.17 -2.21 -10.30
C ARG A 74 6.54 -3.62 -9.90
N ALA A 75 5.67 -4.59 -10.22
CA ALA A 75 6.02 -5.99 -10.12
C ALA A 75 7.13 -6.34 -11.14
N LEU A 76 8.10 -7.13 -10.70
CA LEU A 76 9.06 -7.79 -11.58
C LEU A 76 8.39 -9.02 -12.24
N ALA A 77 8.74 -9.28 -13.49
CA ALA A 77 8.22 -10.45 -14.20
C ALA A 77 8.64 -11.76 -13.51
N GLY A 78 7.75 -12.75 -13.45
CA GLY A 78 7.98 -14.05 -12.81
C GLY A 78 6.92 -15.07 -13.23
N ARG A 79 7.08 -16.36 -12.90
CA ARG A 79 6.20 -17.46 -13.36
C ARG A 79 4.70 -17.34 -12.98
N HIS A 80 4.34 -16.36 -12.15
CA HIS A 80 2.97 -16.02 -11.78
C HIS A 80 2.63 -14.54 -12.02
N SER A 81 3.40 -13.83 -12.86
CA SER A 81 3.27 -12.39 -13.10
C SER A 81 2.17 -12.03 -14.11
N GLU A 82 1.16 -12.87 -14.30
CA GLU A 82 -0.03 -12.55 -15.14
C GLU A 82 -0.78 -11.30 -14.63
N HIS A 83 -0.41 -10.79 -13.47
CA HIS A 83 -0.90 -9.55 -12.88
C HIS A 83 0.26 -8.58 -12.69
N PHE A 84 0.72 -7.94 -13.78
CA PHE A 84 1.69 -6.84 -13.76
C PHE A 84 1.10 -5.62 -13.03
N VAL A 85 1.14 -5.64 -11.70
CA VAL A 85 0.71 -4.52 -10.87
C VAL A 85 1.84 -3.50 -10.75
N SER A 86 1.61 -2.30 -11.28
CA SER A 86 2.32 -1.09 -10.89
C SER A 86 1.44 -0.24 -9.97
N GLY A 87 2.09 0.55 -9.13
CA GLY A 87 1.38 1.39 -8.18
C GLY A 87 2.11 2.69 -7.93
N VAL A 88 1.35 3.70 -7.52
CA VAL A 88 1.89 4.95 -7.01
C VAL A 88 1.07 5.40 -5.82
N VAL A 89 1.76 5.75 -4.73
CA VAL A 89 1.20 6.51 -3.62
C VAL A 89 1.72 7.94 -3.70
N SER A 90 0.85 8.92 -3.50
CA SER A 90 1.21 10.34 -3.38
C SER A 90 0.73 10.89 -2.05
N PHE A 91 1.52 11.79 -1.46
CA PHE A 91 1.27 12.44 -0.19
C PHE A 91 1.23 13.96 -0.40
N THR A 92 0.25 14.63 0.20
CA THR A 92 0.13 16.08 0.20
C THR A 92 -0.20 16.57 1.59
N SER A 93 0.59 17.50 2.13
CA SER A 93 0.30 18.13 3.42
C SER A 93 -0.86 19.09 3.28
N GLN A 94 -1.71 19.14 4.30
CA GLN A 94 -2.87 20.02 4.37
C GLN A 94 -2.64 21.13 5.42
N PRO A 95 -3.39 22.25 5.36
CA PRO A 95 -3.23 23.36 6.30
C PRO A 95 -3.46 22.99 7.78
N ASP A 96 -4.27 21.97 8.05
CA ASP A 96 -4.62 21.47 9.39
C ASP A 96 -3.62 20.44 9.95
N GLN A 97 -2.41 20.39 9.39
CA GLN A 97 -1.38 19.37 9.68
C GLN A 97 -1.83 17.92 9.40
N SER A 98 -2.91 17.72 8.63
CA SER A 98 -3.28 16.43 8.10
C SER A 98 -2.56 16.14 6.77
N THR A 99 -2.63 14.90 6.31
CA THR A 99 -2.01 14.45 5.07
C THR A 99 -3.05 13.78 4.19
N CYS A 100 -3.19 14.27 2.96
CA CYS A 100 -3.93 13.57 1.91
C CYS A 100 -3.04 12.48 1.30
N VAL A 101 -3.54 11.24 1.28
CA VAL A 101 -2.88 10.09 0.67
C VAL A 101 -3.71 9.64 -0.52
N ILE A 102 -3.10 9.55 -1.70
CA ILE A 102 -3.74 9.05 -2.92
C ILE A 102 -2.98 7.82 -3.40
N LEU A 103 -3.67 6.69 -3.51
CA LEU A 103 -3.13 5.45 -4.05
C LEU A 103 -3.75 5.15 -5.42
N LYS A 104 -2.91 4.80 -6.40
CA LYS A 104 -3.31 4.34 -7.72
C LYS A 104 -2.61 3.02 -8.03
N ILE A 105 -3.33 2.05 -8.57
CA ILE A 105 -2.82 0.74 -9.01
C ILE A 105 -3.25 0.48 -10.47
N CYS A 106 -2.30 0.00 -11.27
CA CYS A 106 -2.48 -0.35 -12.68
C CYS A 106 -1.98 -1.80 -12.95
N PRO A 107 -2.70 -2.62 -13.74
CA PRO A 107 -4.02 -2.32 -14.27
C PRO A 107 -5.04 -2.24 -13.12
N GLY A 108 -6.06 -1.40 -13.31
CA GLY A 108 -7.23 -1.35 -12.45
C GLY A 108 -8.05 -2.60 -12.71
N PHE A 109 -7.70 -3.69 -12.04
CA PHE A 109 -8.49 -4.92 -12.00
C PHE A 109 -9.95 -4.61 -11.62
N ASP A 110 -10.84 -5.58 -11.87
CA ASP A 110 -12.28 -5.49 -11.68
C ASP A 110 -12.73 -4.82 -10.36
N GLY A 111 -13.95 -4.30 -10.32
CA GLY A 111 -14.46 -3.47 -9.21
C GLY A 111 -14.33 -4.07 -7.79
N ALA A 112 -14.06 -5.38 -7.65
CA ALA A 112 -13.74 -6.00 -6.37
C ALA A 112 -12.39 -5.52 -5.81
N VAL A 113 -11.37 -5.34 -6.66
CA VAL A 113 -10.05 -4.81 -6.25
C VAL A 113 -10.16 -3.33 -5.87
N SER A 114 -10.90 -2.54 -6.63
CA SER A 114 -11.15 -1.12 -6.33
C SER A 114 -11.86 -0.92 -4.98
N ARG A 115 -12.89 -1.72 -4.67
CA ARG A 115 -13.57 -1.69 -3.36
C ARG A 115 -12.63 -2.05 -2.20
N ARG A 116 -11.78 -3.07 -2.39
CA ARG A 116 -10.81 -3.52 -1.37
C ARG A 116 -9.76 -2.44 -1.07
N MET A 117 -9.26 -1.76 -2.10
CA MET A 117 -8.28 -0.68 -1.95
C MET A 117 -8.77 0.46 -1.04
N HIS A 118 -10.03 0.90 -1.20
CA HIS A 118 -10.61 1.90 -0.31
C HIS A 118 -10.67 1.40 1.14
N SER A 119 -10.97 0.11 1.35
CA SER A 119 -10.94 -0.47 2.70
C SER A 119 -9.54 -0.48 3.29
N TYR A 120 -8.51 -0.81 2.49
CA TYR A 120 -7.12 -0.84 2.96
C TYR A 120 -6.62 0.55 3.34
N LEU A 121 -6.95 1.58 2.55
CA LEU A 121 -6.63 2.96 2.91
C LEU A 121 -7.33 3.39 4.20
N ARG A 122 -8.61 3.02 4.40
CA ARG A 122 -9.29 3.30 5.68
C ARG A 122 -8.65 2.59 6.87
N ASN A 123 -8.20 1.35 6.70
CA ASN A 123 -7.48 0.62 7.74
C ASN A 123 -6.14 1.30 8.06
N PHE A 124 -5.39 1.76 7.05
CA PHE A 124 -4.16 2.53 7.25
C PHE A 124 -4.43 3.85 7.99
N LYS A 125 -5.50 4.58 7.64
CA LYS A 125 -5.92 5.78 8.39
C LYS A 125 -6.14 5.46 9.87
N ARG A 126 -6.89 4.39 10.18
CA ARG A 126 -7.13 3.96 11.58
C ARG A 126 -5.85 3.55 12.29
N PHE A 127 -4.97 2.81 11.62
CA PHE A 127 -3.66 2.43 12.13
C PHE A 127 -2.85 3.68 12.54
N MET A 128 -2.84 4.70 11.69
CA MET A 128 -2.12 5.96 11.94
C MET A 128 -2.73 6.81 13.05
N GLU A 129 -4.06 6.88 13.11
CA GLU A 129 -4.78 7.79 14.03
C GLU A 129 -5.01 7.18 15.41
N HIS A 130 -5.02 5.84 15.50
CA HIS A 130 -5.29 5.10 16.74
C HIS A 130 -4.30 3.93 16.92
N PRO A 131 -3.01 4.21 17.24
CA PRO A 131 -1.98 3.17 17.37
C PRO A 131 -2.29 2.08 18.40
N GLY A 132 -3.17 2.36 19.38
CA GLY A 132 -3.51 1.45 20.49
C GLY A 132 -4.73 0.54 20.27
N VAL A 133 -5.37 0.52 19.09
CA VAL A 133 -6.60 -0.27 18.85
C VAL A 133 -6.34 -1.64 18.21
N LEU A 134 -5.11 -1.92 17.75
CA LEU A 134 -4.78 -3.16 17.01
C LEU A 134 -4.26 -4.31 17.89
N GLU A 135 -4.21 -4.15 19.22
CA GLU A 135 -3.76 -5.19 20.16
C GLU A 135 -4.83 -6.28 20.45
N HIS A 136 -6.04 -6.17 19.88
CA HIS A 136 -7.16 -7.07 20.18
C HIS A 136 -7.68 -7.90 18.99
N LEU A 137 -6.88 -8.08 17.94
CA LEU A 137 -7.28 -8.87 16.77
C LEU A 137 -6.37 -10.09 16.48
N ASN A 138 -5.74 -10.65 17.52
CA ASN A 138 -5.10 -11.96 17.45
C ASN A 138 -5.75 -12.93 18.43
#